data_AF-A0A427UAY9-F1
#
_entry.id   AF-A0A427UAY9-F1
#
_cell.length_a   1.000
_cell.length_b   1.000
_cell.length_c   1.000
_cell.angle_alpha   90.00
_cell.angle_beta   90.00
_cell.angle_gamma   90.00
#
_symmetry.space_group_name_H-M   'P 1'
#
loop_
_entity.id
_entity.type
_entity.pdbx_description
1 polymer ?
#
loop_
_entity_poly.entity_id
_entity_poly.type
_entity_poly.pdbx_seq_one_letter_code
_entity_poly.pdbx_strand_id
1 'polypeptide(L)'
;MQRSHQMILNPYSGHPEDERNILKKNNRESIKEFALLDGVFIVSKEGIVHAAGRYLDVDAKDIGINKGLGGRHVSAAAITRDTVAVAITVSESGGTIRMFMDGKEMAFIECSDRAIRKH
;
A
#
# COMPACT_ATOMS: atom_id res chain seq x y z
N MET A 1 -10.12 7.61 -4.98
CA MET A 1 -10.85 6.58 -5.77
C MET A 1 -10.88 6.86 -7.27
N GLN A 2 -10.85 8.10 -7.77
CA GLN A 2 -10.96 8.39 -9.21
C GLN A 2 -9.72 7.99 -10.06
N ARG A 3 -8.55 7.84 -9.43
CA ARG A 3 -7.27 7.46 -10.07
C ARG A 3 -6.97 5.96 -9.93
N SER A 4 -8.01 5.14 -9.79
CA SER A 4 -7.85 3.70 -9.66
C SER A 4 -9.12 2.97 -10.04
N HIS A 5 -8.98 1.74 -10.51
CA HIS A 5 -10.09 0.83 -10.75
C HIS A 5 -9.89 -0.49 -10.00
N GLN A 6 -11.00 -1.20 -9.82
CA GLN A 6 -11.02 -2.46 -9.12
C GLN A 6 -10.60 -3.58 -10.09
N MET A 7 -9.60 -4.39 -9.76
CA MET A 7 -9.16 -5.51 -10.61
C MET A 7 -9.96 -6.79 -10.33
N ILE A 8 -10.26 -7.03 -9.05
CA ILE A 8 -10.99 -8.20 -8.54
C ILE A 8 -12.10 -7.74 -7.58
N LEU A 9 -13.04 -8.59 -7.18
CA LEU A 9 -14.02 -8.19 -6.16
C LEU A 9 -13.34 -7.64 -4.91
N ASN A 10 -13.79 -6.47 -4.44
CA ASN A 10 -13.22 -5.84 -3.26
C ASN A 10 -13.63 -6.63 -2.01
N PRO A 11 -12.70 -7.27 -1.30
CA PRO A 11 -13.03 -8.11 -0.14
C PRO A 11 -13.50 -7.31 1.07
N TYR A 12 -13.30 -5.99 1.08
CA TYR A 12 -13.79 -5.09 2.14
C TYR A 12 -15.16 -4.48 1.81
N SER A 13 -15.76 -4.79 0.67
CA SER A 13 -17.06 -4.24 0.32
C SER A 13 -18.18 -4.91 1.12
N GLY A 14 -19.09 -4.12 1.69
CA GLY A 14 -20.27 -4.63 2.41
C GLY A 14 -20.04 -4.97 3.89
N HIS A 15 -18.81 -4.86 4.39
CA HIS A 15 -18.49 -5.07 5.81
C HIS A 15 -18.63 -3.78 6.64
N PRO A 16 -19.02 -3.86 7.92
CA PRO A 16 -19.15 -2.69 8.79
C PRO A 16 -17.77 -2.06 9.08
N GLU A 17 -17.71 -0.75 9.30
CA GLU A 17 -16.44 -0.02 9.42
C GLU A 17 -15.54 -0.52 10.56
N ASP A 18 -16.13 -0.95 11.66
CA ASP A 18 -15.43 -1.46 12.84
C ASP A 18 -14.69 -2.78 12.57
N GLU A 19 -15.16 -3.59 11.63
CA GLU A 19 -14.48 -4.80 11.14
C GLU A 19 -13.37 -4.49 10.13
N ARG A 20 -13.48 -3.36 9.42
CA ARG A 20 -12.53 -2.98 8.35
C ARG A 20 -11.36 -2.13 8.83
N ASN A 21 -11.29 -1.83 10.12
CA ASN A 21 -10.22 -0.99 10.65
C ASN A 21 -8.89 -1.78 10.75
N ILE A 22 -7.79 -1.23 10.23
CA ILE A 22 -6.48 -1.90 10.19
C ILE A 22 -5.87 -2.13 11.58
N LEU A 23 -6.30 -1.35 12.58
CA LEU A 23 -5.78 -1.42 13.94
C LEU A 23 -6.41 -2.57 14.74
N LYS A 24 -7.51 -3.15 14.23
CA LYS A 24 -8.23 -4.21 14.92
C LYS A 24 -7.56 -5.56 14.72
N LYS A 25 -7.41 -6.31 15.81
CA LYS A 25 -6.71 -7.61 15.80
C LYS A 25 -7.39 -8.67 14.94
N ASN A 26 -8.72 -8.68 14.89
CA ASN A 26 -9.51 -9.61 14.08
C ASN A 26 -9.33 -9.39 12.57
N ASN A 27 -9.09 -8.15 12.13
CA ASN A 27 -8.83 -7.82 10.73
C ASN A 27 -7.38 -8.11 10.28
N ARG A 28 -6.46 -8.37 11.21
CA ARG A 28 -5.03 -8.55 10.88
C ARG A 28 -4.79 -9.73 9.92
N GLU A 29 -5.48 -10.84 10.12
CA GLU A 29 -5.29 -12.01 9.27
C GLU A 29 -5.84 -11.75 7.87
N SER A 30 -7.02 -11.14 7.77
CA SER A 30 -7.58 -10.69 6.50
C SER A 30 -6.63 -9.75 5.74
N ILE A 31 -6.00 -8.78 6.42
CA ILE A 31 -5.02 -7.89 5.78
C ILE A 31 -3.84 -8.68 5.21
N LYS A 32 -3.30 -9.66 5.96
CA LYS A 32 -2.18 -10.48 5.47
C LYS A 32 -2.57 -11.30 4.24
N GLU A 33 -3.71 -11.98 4.29
CA GLU A 33 -4.19 -12.81 3.18
C GLU A 33 -4.48 -11.96 1.94
N PHE A 34 -5.13 -10.80 2.12
CA PHE A 34 -5.42 -9.90 1.02
C PHE A 34 -4.18 -9.16 0.50
N ALA A 35 -3.10 -9.07 1.28
CA ALA A 35 -1.84 -8.48 0.83
C ALA A 35 -1.06 -9.35 -0.16
N LEU A 36 -1.45 -10.63 -0.28
CA LEU A 36 -0.96 -11.53 -1.33
C LEU A 36 -1.59 -11.23 -2.70
N LEU A 37 -2.69 -10.48 -2.73
CA LEU A 37 -3.36 -10.09 -3.96
C LEU A 37 -2.59 -8.95 -4.65
N ASP A 38 -2.63 -8.94 -5.97
CA ASP A 38 -2.07 -7.84 -6.76
C ASP A 38 -2.84 -6.54 -6.53
N GLY A 39 -2.11 -5.43 -6.51
CA GLY A 39 -2.65 -4.09 -6.40
C GLY A 39 -2.41 -3.43 -5.04
N VAL A 40 -3.27 -2.48 -4.68
CA VAL A 40 -3.11 -1.66 -3.48
C VAL A 40 -4.28 -1.77 -2.52
N PHE A 41 -3.99 -1.45 -1.25
CA PHE A 41 -5.00 -1.11 -0.25
C PHE A 41 -5.27 0.40 -0.27
N ILE A 42 -6.53 0.78 -0.11
CA ILE A 42 -6.94 2.17 0.12
C ILE A 42 -7.43 2.28 1.55
N VAL A 43 -6.73 3.05 2.36
CA VAL A 43 -6.99 3.18 3.81
C VAL A 43 -7.26 4.65 4.14
N SER A 44 -8.28 4.92 4.95
CA SER A 44 -8.57 6.26 5.46
C SER A 44 -7.57 6.70 6.54
N LYS A 45 -7.59 7.99 6.90
CA LYS A 45 -6.77 8.51 8.01
C LYS A 45 -7.16 7.90 9.37
N GLU A 46 -8.41 7.46 9.53
CA GLU A 46 -8.93 6.74 10.71
C GLU A 46 -8.55 5.25 10.71
N GLY A 47 -7.86 4.78 9.67
CA GLY A 47 -7.44 3.39 9.53
C GLY A 47 -8.51 2.48 8.94
N ILE A 48 -9.57 3.00 8.31
CA ILE A 48 -10.60 2.16 7.68
C ILE A 48 -10.14 1.72 6.30
N VAL A 49 -10.13 0.42 6.04
CA VAL A 49 -9.88 -0.09 4.69
C VAL A 49 -11.12 0.08 3.83
N HIS A 50 -11.01 0.91 2.79
CA HIS A 50 -12.05 1.10 1.79
C HIS A 50 -11.99 0.04 0.69
N ALA A 51 -10.79 -0.36 0.29
CA ALA A 51 -10.60 -1.36 -0.75
C ALA A 51 -9.25 -2.07 -0.66
N ALA A 52 -9.21 -3.29 -1.18
CA ALA A 52 -7.99 -4.03 -1.51
C ALA A 52 -8.06 -4.51 -2.98
N GLY A 53 -6.91 -4.81 -3.59
CA GLY A 53 -6.85 -5.34 -4.96
C GLY A 53 -7.20 -4.32 -6.05
N ARG A 54 -6.82 -3.05 -5.85
CA ARG A 54 -7.02 -1.98 -6.85
C ARG A 54 -5.78 -1.73 -7.68
N TYR A 55 -5.99 -1.47 -8.97
CA TYR A 55 -4.95 -0.96 -9.87
C TYR A 55 -4.94 0.58 -9.83
N LEU A 56 -3.75 1.18 -9.81
CA LEU A 56 -3.61 2.64 -9.85
C LEU A 56 -3.46 3.12 -11.29
N ASP A 57 -4.37 3.99 -11.73
CA ASP A 57 -4.36 4.62 -13.04
C ASP A 57 -3.52 5.91 -12.99
N VAL A 58 -2.19 5.74 -12.98
CA VAL A 58 -1.22 6.82 -12.80
C VAL A 58 -0.16 6.84 -13.89
N ASP A 59 0.22 8.05 -14.33
CA ASP A 59 1.31 8.25 -15.29
C ASP A 59 2.63 8.45 -14.52
N ALA A 60 3.62 7.63 -14.85
CA ALA A 60 4.96 7.61 -14.27
C ALA A 60 5.89 8.73 -14.77
N LYS A 61 5.47 9.52 -15.76
CA LYS A 61 6.29 10.64 -16.29
C LYS A 61 6.76 11.55 -15.17
N ASP A 62 8.01 12.00 -15.27
CA ASP A 62 8.63 13.00 -14.38
C ASP A 62 8.72 12.60 -12.89
N ILE A 63 8.59 11.32 -12.58
CA ILE A 63 8.79 10.79 -11.23
C ILE A 63 10.29 10.56 -10.99
N GLY A 64 10.88 11.44 -10.18
CA GLY A 64 12.31 11.44 -9.82
C GLY A 64 12.66 10.41 -8.74
N ILE A 65 12.42 9.12 -9.00
CA ILE A 65 12.79 8.03 -8.07
C ILE A 65 14.23 7.56 -8.33
N ASN A 66 14.93 7.17 -7.26
CA ASN A 66 16.26 6.57 -7.32
C ASN A 66 16.33 5.36 -8.28
N LYS A 67 17.45 5.24 -9.01
CA LYS A 67 17.71 4.09 -9.90
C LYS A 67 17.63 2.79 -9.11
N GLY A 68 16.92 1.79 -9.65
CA GLY A 68 16.75 0.46 -9.04
C GLY A 68 15.37 0.19 -8.42
N LEU A 69 14.47 1.17 -8.38
CA LEU A 69 13.11 1.00 -7.89
C LEU A 69 12.13 0.68 -9.05
N GLY A 70 11.45 -0.47 -8.96
CA GLY A 70 10.53 -0.96 -9.98
C GLY A 70 9.12 -0.33 -9.97
N GLY A 71 8.22 -0.87 -10.80
CA GLY A 71 6.89 -0.30 -11.09
C GLY A 71 6.04 0.04 -9.86
N ARG A 72 6.07 -0.78 -8.79
CA ARG A 72 5.33 -0.51 -7.54
C ARG A 72 5.72 0.83 -6.91
N HIS A 73 7.02 1.11 -6.84
CA HIS A 73 7.53 2.36 -6.26
C HIS A 73 7.16 3.56 -7.14
N VAL A 74 7.24 3.38 -8.45
CA VAL A 74 6.86 4.40 -9.44
C VAL A 74 5.38 4.75 -9.32
N SER A 75 4.49 3.75 -9.24
CA SER A 75 3.05 3.97 -9.03
C SER A 75 2.78 4.63 -7.67
N ALA A 76 3.50 4.25 -6.62
CA ALA A 76 3.37 4.83 -5.28
C ALA A 76 3.76 6.32 -5.25
N ALA A 77 4.84 6.73 -5.89
CA ALA A 77 5.18 8.15 -6.01
C ALA A 77 4.20 8.89 -6.93
N ALA A 78 3.83 8.29 -8.07
CA ALA A 78 2.92 8.94 -9.01
C ALA A 78 1.56 9.25 -8.38
N ILE A 79 1.01 8.34 -7.57
CA ILE A 79 -0.28 8.60 -6.90
C ILE A 79 -0.17 9.67 -5.82
N THR A 80 0.97 9.80 -5.12
CA THR A 80 1.16 10.86 -4.12
C THR A 80 1.50 12.21 -4.74
N ARG A 81 1.91 12.26 -6.00
CA ARG A 81 2.00 13.51 -6.78
C ARG A 81 0.61 13.96 -7.24
N ASP A 82 -0.21 13.02 -7.71
CA ASP A 82 -1.51 13.30 -8.32
C ASP A 82 -2.63 13.52 -7.28
N THR A 83 -2.35 13.24 -6.00
CA THR A 83 -3.30 13.32 -4.89
C THR A 83 -2.62 13.76 -3.60
N VAL A 84 -3.39 14.09 -2.57
CA VAL A 84 -2.87 14.39 -1.22
C VAL A 84 -2.60 13.13 -0.38
N ALA A 85 -2.57 11.95 -0.99
CA ALA A 85 -2.37 10.70 -0.28
C ALA A 85 -0.89 10.45 0.04
N VAL A 86 -0.65 9.69 1.11
CA VAL A 86 0.64 9.06 1.41
C VAL A 86 0.61 7.63 0.88
N ALA A 87 1.69 7.19 0.22
CA ALA A 87 1.81 5.82 -0.25
C ALA A 87 2.92 5.09 0.51
N ILE A 88 2.64 3.85 0.90
CA ILE A 88 3.58 2.97 1.59
C ILE A 88 3.76 1.72 0.75
N THR A 89 5.00 1.31 0.51
CA THR A 89 5.32 0.05 -0.19
C THR A 89 6.16 -0.84 0.70
N VAL A 90 5.90 -2.14 0.67
CA VAL A 90 6.72 -3.16 1.32
C VAL A 90 7.40 -3.98 0.23
N SER A 91 8.73 -4.11 0.30
CA SER A 91 9.52 -4.94 -0.60
C SER A 91 9.46 -6.41 -0.18
N GLU A 92 9.17 -7.30 -1.13
CA GLU A 92 9.13 -8.75 -0.91
C GLU A 92 10.52 -9.32 -0.60
N SER A 93 11.56 -8.85 -1.31
CA SER A 93 12.90 -9.41 -1.24
C SER A 93 13.71 -8.96 -0.02
N GLY A 94 13.43 -7.77 0.51
CA GLY A 94 14.25 -7.15 1.57
C GLY A 94 13.47 -6.74 2.82
N GLY A 95 12.14 -6.91 2.84
CA GLY A 95 11.31 -6.40 3.93
C GLY A 95 11.38 -4.88 4.10
N THR A 96 11.95 -4.16 3.13
CA THR A 96 12.11 -2.71 3.18
C THR A 96 10.76 -2.04 3.04
N ILE A 97 10.43 -1.19 4.00
CA ILE A 97 9.23 -0.35 3.97
C ILE A 97 9.64 1.03 3.47
N ARG A 98 8.99 1.54 2.43
CA ARG A 98 9.24 2.89 1.88
C ARG A 98 7.97 3.72 1.97
N MET A 99 8.13 5.02 2.24
CA MET A 99 7.05 5.99 2.30
C MET A 99 7.25 7.10 1.26
N PHE A 100 6.19 7.42 0.53
CA PHE A 100 6.18 8.44 -0.51
C PHE A 100 5.15 9.53 -0.22
N MET A 101 5.50 10.78 -0.54
CA MET A 101 4.66 11.98 -0.44
C MET A 101 5.08 12.96 -1.54
N ASP A 102 4.13 13.66 -2.17
CA ASP A 102 4.39 14.65 -3.21
C ASP A 102 5.33 14.16 -4.34
N GLY A 103 5.19 12.89 -4.74
CA GLY A 103 6.04 12.29 -5.78
C GLY A 103 7.47 11.94 -5.36
N LYS A 104 7.80 12.04 -4.07
CA LYS A 104 9.16 11.81 -3.54
C LYS A 104 9.18 10.73 -2.48
N GLU A 105 10.30 10.02 -2.39
CA GLU A 105 10.58 9.14 -1.25
C GLU A 105 10.96 10.00 -0.04
N MET A 106 10.24 9.82 1.07
CA MET A 106 10.43 10.60 2.29
C MET A 106 11.27 9.87 3.32
N ALA A 107 11.08 8.56 3.43
CA ALA A 107 11.78 7.71 4.37
C ALA A 107 11.70 6.25 3.89
N PHE A 108 12.70 5.47 4.31
CA PHE A 108 12.64 4.02 4.22
C PHE A 108 13.17 3.38 5.50
N ILE A 109 12.64 2.22 5.82
CA ILE A 109 13.07 1.39 6.95
C ILE A 109 13.47 0.05 6.36
N GLU A 110 14.73 -0.31 6.54
CA GLU A 110 15.18 -1.67 6.29
C GLU A 110 14.96 -2.50 7.54
N CYS A 111 14.35 -3.66 7.39
CA CYS A 111 14.22 -4.59 8.49
C CYS A 111 15.56 -5.32 8.66
N SER A 112 16.53 -4.65 9.28
CA SER A 112 17.76 -5.28 9.74
C SER A 112 17.39 -6.15 10.95
N ASP A 113 17.51 -7.46 10.74
CA ASP A 113 17.28 -8.58 11.67
C ASP A 113 15.94 -9.31 11.55
N ARG A 114 16.09 -10.57 11.13
CA ARG A 114 15.17 -11.70 11.30
C ARG A 114 14.24 -11.52 12.50
N ALA A 115 13.01 -11.09 12.23
CA ALA A 115 11.87 -11.40 13.09
C ALA A 115 11.52 -12.91 12.96
N ILE A 116 12.51 -13.79 13.15
CA ILE A 116 12.28 -15.20 13.42
C ILE A 116 11.80 -15.25 14.86
N ARG A 117 10.48 -15.45 15.04
CA ARG A 117 9.97 -15.97 16.31
C ARG A 117 10.70 -17.28 16.58
N LYS A 118 11.57 -17.29 17.60
CA LYS A 118 12.00 -18.54 18.22
C LYS A 118 10.75 -19.20 18.79
N HIS A 119 10.40 -20.36 18.26
CA HIS A 119 9.50 -21.31 18.90
C HIS A 119 10.20 -21.94 20.11
#